data_AF-A0A923Q7J2-F1
#
_entry.id   AF-A0A923Q7J2-F1
#
_cell.length_a   1.000
_cell.length_b   1.000
_cell.length_c   1.000
_cell.angle_alpha   90.00
_cell.angle_beta   90.00
_cell.angle_gamma   90.00
#
_symmetry.space_group_name_H-M   'P 1'
#
loop_
_entity.id
_entity.type
_entity.pdbx_description
1 polymer ?
#
loop_
_entity_poly.entity_id
_entity_poly.type
_entity_poly.pdbx_seq_one_letter_code
_entity_poly.pdbx_strand_id
1 'polypeptide(L)' 'EIAFGSQIRNYVLHPYQMVKDLRTGMESGATGPVLDGEIDDFVEAAVRWRRTGDNVAD' A
#
# COMPACT_ATOMS: atom_id res chain seq x y z
N GLU A 1 -9.39 11.15 -12.13
CA GLU A 1 -8.44 12.27 -12.28
C GLU A 1 -7.10 11.81 -11.70
N ILE A 2 -5.96 12.16 -12.32
CA ILE A 2 -4.62 11.83 -11.79
C ILE A 2 -4.07 13.13 -11.23
N ALA A 3 -4.02 13.24 -9.90
CA ALA A 3 -3.54 14.43 -9.20
C ALA A 3 -2.46 14.06 -8.17
N PHE A 4 -1.58 15.01 -7.85
CA PHE A 4 -0.69 14.86 -6.71
C PHE A 4 -1.53 14.69 -5.43
N GLY A 5 -1.19 13.69 -4.61
CA GLY A 5 -1.91 13.36 -3.38
C GLY A 5 -3.04 12.33 -3.55
N SER A 6 -3.42 11.94 -4.78
CA SER A 6 -4.41 10.89 -5.00
C SER A 6 -3.80 9.48 -5.10
N GLN A 7 -2.54 9.30 -4.68
CA GLN A 7 -1.85 8.02 -4.81
C GLN A 7 -2.28 7.07 -3.68
N ILE A 8 -2.39 5.77 -3.99
CA ILE A 8 -2.68 4.76 -2.95
C ILE A 8 -1.40 4.16 -2.34
N ARG A 9 -0.28 4.21 -3.06
CA ARG A 9 0.97 3.56 -2.67
C ARG A 9 2.16 4.28 -3.28
N ASN A 10 3.17 4.51 -2.45
CA ASN A 10 4.45 5.07 -2.86
C ASN A 10 5.47 3.96 -3.06
N TYR A 11 6.24 4.06 -4.15
CA TYR A 11 7.39 3.20 -4.44
C TYR A 11 8.62 4.10 -4.56
N VAL A 12 9.55 3.96 -3.62
CA VAL A 12 10.84 4.64 -3.62
C VAL A 12 11.90 3.60 -3.89
N LEU A 13 12.66 3.76 -4.98
CA LEU A 13 13.72 2.81 -5.36
C LEU A 13 15.12 3.35 -5.06
N HIS A 14 15.27 4.68 -4.97
CA HIS A 14 16.51 5.37 -4.63
C HIS A 14 16.21 6.66 -3.84
N PRO A 15 17.10 7.07 -2.91
CA PRO A 15 18.37 6.42 -2.55
C PRO A 15 18.19 5.18 -1.64
N TYR A 16 17.00 5.00 -1.07
CA TYR A 16 16.60 3.82 -0.33
C TYR A 16 15.44 3.11 -1.04
N GLN A 17 15.24 1.85 -0.70
CA GLN A 17 14.15 1.04 -1.22
C GLN A 17 13.02 0.96 -0.21
N MET A 18 11.82 1.40 -0.59
CA MET A 18 10.64 1.33 0.24
C MET A 18 9.37 1.31 -0.61
N VAL A 19 8.43 0.47 -0.22
CA VAL A 19 7.04 0.47 -0.68
C VAL A 19 6.16 0.78 0.50
N LYS A 20 5.27 1.77 0.38
CA LYS A 20 4.34 2.17 1.45
C LYS A 20 2.93 2.34 0.91
N ASP A 21 1.97 1.56 1.40
CA ASP A 21 0.54 1.75 1.11
C ASP A 21 -0.02 2.83 2.04
N LEU A 22 -0.49 3.93 1.45
CA LEU A 22 -0.93 5.11 2.20
C LEU A 22 -2.30 4.94 2.86
N ARG A 23 -3.07 3.93 2.43
CA ARG A 23 -4.40 3.65 3.01
C ARG A 23 -4.26 2.81 4.27
N THR A 24 -3.40 1.79 4.22
CA THR A 24 -3.28 0.77 5.27
C THR A 24 -2.11 1.02 6.21
N GLY A 25 -1.14 1.85 5.81
CA GLY A 25 0.12 2.05 6.53
C GLY A 25 1.12 0.90 6.38
N MET A 26 0.80 -0.14 5.59
CA MET A 26 1.70 -1.27 5.35
C MET A 26 2.95 -0.81 4.59
N GLU A 27 4.11 -1.29 5.02
CA GLU A 27 5.42 -0.94 4.46
C GLU A 27 6.25 -2.19 4.15
N SER A 28 7.08 -2.13 3.10
CA SER A 28 8.06 -3.15 2.76
C SER A 28 9.35 -2.51 2.24
N GLY A 29 10.50 -2.98 2.71
CA GLY A 29 11.81 -2.60 2.19
C GLY A 29 12.21 -3.38 0.92
N ALA A 30 11.56 -4.52 0.65
CA ALA A 30 11.89 -5.41 -0.45
C ALA A 30 11.19 -4.99 -1.74
N THR A 31 11.63 -3.88 -2.34
CA THR A 31 10.96 -3.30 -3.54
C THR A 31 10.98 -4.23 -4.77
N GLY A 32 12.05 -5.00 -4.99
CA GLY A 32 12.17 -5.93 -6.11
C GLY A 32 11.06 -6.99 -6.13
N PRO A 33 10.97 -7.84 -5.10
CA PRO A 33 9.92 -8.87 -5.01
C PRO A 33 8.50 -8.30 -5.13
N VAL A 34 8.25 -7.12 -4.56
CA VAL A 34 6.95 -6.45 -4.68
C VAL A 34 6.65 -6.05 -6.13
N LEU A 35 7.65 -5.60 -6.89
CA LEU A 35 7.51 -5.33 -8.33
C LEU A 35 7.37 -6.61 -9.16
N ASP A 36 7.93 -7.72 -8.68
CA ASP A 36 7.81 -9.05 -9.28
C ASP A 36 6.47 -9.74 -8.96
N GLY A 37 5.63 -9.14 -8.13
CA GLY A 37 4.25 -9.56 -7.88
C GLY A 37 3.97 -10.10 -6.46
N GLU A 38 4.95 -10.10 -5.56
CA GLU A 38 4.75 -10.45 -4.15
C GLU A 38 4.01 -9.31 -3.41
N ILE A 39 2.71 -9.18 -3.69
CA ILE A 39 1.84 -8.11 -3.18
C ILE A 39 0.77 -8.61 -2.20
N ASP A 40 0.77 -9.89 -1.86
CA ASP A 40 -0.30 -10.53 -1.07
C ASP A 40 -0.52 -9.83 0.28
N ASP A 41 0.56 -9.49 0.99
CA ASP A 41 0.50 -8.75 2.26
C ASP A 41 -0.23 -7.42 2.12
N PHE A 42 0.01 -6.71 1.01
CA PHE A 42 -0.64 -5.44 0.75
C PHE A 42 -2.13 -5.62 0.39
N VAL A 43 -2.48 -6.70 -0.31
CA VAL A 43 -3.87 -7.03 -0.65
C VAL A 43 -4.63 -7.38 0.63
N GLU A 44 -4.08 -8.23 1.49
CA GLU A 44 -4.69 -8.60 2.76
C GLU A 44 -4.90 -7.36 3.65
N ALA A 45 -3.88 -6.52 3.79
CA ALA A 45 -3.97 -5.27 4.53
C ALA A 45 -5.09 -4.37 3.97
N ALA A 46 -5.24 -4.30 2.64
CA ALA A 46 -6.29 -3.49 2.00
C ALA A 46 -7.70 -4.05 2.25
N VAL A 47 -7.86 -5.37 2.26
CA VAL A 47 -9.15 -6.01 2.58
C VAL A 47 -9.53 -5.76 4.03
N ARG A 48 -8.58 -5.91 4.97
CA ARG A 48 -8.79 -5.60 6.39
C ARG A 48 -9.16 -4.13 6.60
N TRP A 49 -8.43 -3.22 5.96
CA TRP A 49 -8.68 -1.78 6.03
C TRP A 49 -10.09 -1.41 5.55
N ARG A 50 -10.55 -1.98 4.42
CA ARG A 50 -11.91 -1.77 3.92
C ARG A 50 -12.98 -2.24 4.90
N ARG A 51 -12.83 -3.46 5.43
CA ARG A 51 -13.77 -4.03 6.41
C ARG A 51 -13.85 -3.18 7.68
N THR A 52 -12.73 -2.66 8.16
CA THR A 52 -12.73 -1.76 9.32
C THR A 52 -13.44 -0.44 9.00
N GLY A 53 -13.26 0.12 7.81
CA GLY A 53 -13.97 1.32 7.36
C GLY A 53 -15.49 1.13 7.30
N ASP A 54 -15.95 -0.05 6.86
CA ASP A 54 -17.37 -0.38 6.81
C ASP A 54 -17.98 -0.50 8.22
N ASN A 55 -17.24 -1.07 9.18
CA ASN A 55 -17.72 -1.26 10.57
C ASN A 55 -17.84 0.03 11.39
N VAL A 56 -17.26 1.15 10.96
CA VAL A 56 -17.38 2.45 11.64
C VAL A 56 -18.60 3.24 11.13
N ALA A 57 -19.21 2.79 10.01
CA ALA A 57 -20.38 3.41 9.42
C ALA A 57 -21.72 2.80 9.89
N ASP A 58 -21.69 1.83 10.81
CA ASP A 58 -22.86 1.28 11.53
C ASP A 58 -23.03 1.92 12.92
#